data_AF-A0A7V1LGH4-F1
#
_entry.id   AF-A0A7V1LGH4-F1
#
_cell.length_a   1.000
_cell.length_b   1.000
_cell.length_c   1.000
_cell.angle_alpha   90.00
_cell.angle_beta   90.00
_cell.angle_gamma   90.00
#
_symmetry.space_group_name_H-M   'P 1'
#
loop_
_entity.id
_entity.type
_entity.pdbx_description
1 polymer ?
#
loop_
_entity_poly.entity_id
_entity_poly.type
_entity_poly.pdbx_seq_one_letter_code
_entity_poly.pdbx_strand_id
1 'polypeptide(L)'
;MADTLLFDEAYKKLNSAQKQAVDAIEGPVFVIAGPGTGKTQILTLRIANILRLTDTPAEAILALTFTESAVAQMRDRLAKLIGSASARVRIYTFHGFAQMLVEQHPDNFARIIGSQIITDVERAEMISGIISHATVEYLRPFGNPLHYYSAIERAISTLKREGITVDILAKRIIQTEEDFVAIPDAIHTSGKYVGKLKGKYEKQKKQIAKTRDLLVVYTAYEEALSKHSRYDFDDLMLEAVKALSDDDAFRREVQESVFYVLADEHQDANAAQ
;
A
#
# COMPACT_ATOMS: atom_id res chain seq x y z
N MET A 1 7.40 -30.53 24.50
CA MET A 1 8.31 -30.37 25.65
C MET A 1 9.56 -29.56 25.31
N ALA A 2 10.21 -29.75 24.14
CA ALA A 2 11.34 -28.91 23.72
C ALA A 2 10.94 -27.47 23.35
N ASP A 3 9.83 -27.29 22.63
CA ASP A 3 9.33 -25.98 22.16
C ASP A 3 9.03 -25.01 23.32
N THR A 4 8.48 -25.52 24.41
CA THR A 4 8.16 -24.75 25.62
C THR A 4 9.42 -24.19 26.31
N LEU A 5 10.53 -24.93 26.29
CA LEU A 5 11.79 -24.51 26.91
C LEU A 5 12.42 -23.32 26.17
N LEU A 6 12.38 -23.32 24.84
CA LEU A 6 12.95 -22.25 24.02
C LEU A 6 12.15 -20.94 24.15
N PHE A 7 10.83 -21.03 24.25
CA PHE A 7 9.99 -19.88 24.57
C PHE A 7 10.38 -19.27 25.92
N ASP A 8 10.43 -20.08 26.98
CA ASP A 8 10.71 -19.58 28.34
C ASP A 8 12.12 -18.95 28.44
N GLU A 9 13.11 -19.50 27.75
CA GLU A 9 14.46 -18.93 27.66
C GLU A 9 14.49 -17.57 26.94
N ALA A 10 13.79 -17.46 25.82
CA ALA A 10 13.71 -16.22 25.06
C ALA A 10 12.91 -15.14 25.80
N TYR A 11 11.82 -15.53 26.47
CA TYR A 11 10.96 -14.64 27.25
C TYR A 11 11.69 -14.08 28.49
N LYS A 12 12.52 -14.88 29.17
CA LYS A 12 13.32 -14.43 30.33
C LYS A 12 14.28 -13.29 29.99
N LYS A 13 14.75 -13.20 28.75
CA LYS A 13 15.67 -12.15 28.27
C LYS A 13 14.98 -10.82 27.99
N LEU A 14 13.65 -10.78 27.95
CA LEU A 14 12.89 -9.57 27.67
C LEU A 14 12.88 -8.61 28.88
N ASN A 15 12.92 -7.31 28.60
CA ASN A 15 12.65 -6.28 29.59
C ASN A 15 11.14 -6.18 29.91
N SER A 16 10.77 -5.36 30.90
CA SER A 16 9.37 -5.23 31.34
C SER A 16 8.42 -4.76 30.23
N ALA A 17 8.82 -3.77 29.42
CA ALA A 17 8.01 -3.25 28.33
C ALA A 17 7.84 -4.26 27.20
N GLN A 18 8.89 -5.01 26.86
CA GLN A 18 8.83 -6.09 25.88
C GLN A 18 7.92 -7.23 26.34
N LYS A 19 7.99 -7.61 27.63
CA LYS A 19 7.08 -8.60 28.22
C LYS A 19 5.64 -8.14 28.12
N GLN A 20 5.35 -6.89 28.49
CA GLN A 20 4.02 -6.32 28.36
C GLN A 20 3.48 -6.43 26.93
N ALA A 21 4.31 -6.18 25.91
CA ALA A 21 3.92 -6.34 24.52
C ALA A 21 3.65 -7.80 24.10
N VAL A 22 4.37 -8.77 24.68
CA VAL A 22 4.16 -10.21 24.45
C VAL A 22 2.95 -10.75 25.20
N ASP A 23 2.69 -10.24 26.41
CA ASP A 23 1.65 -10.71 27.32
C ASP A 23 0.28 -10.13 26.97
N ALA A 24 0.23 -8.93 26.37
CA ALA A 24 -0.99 -8.32 25.86
C ALA A 24 -1.45 -9.03 24.58
N ILE A 25 -2.08 -10.19 24.74
CA ILE A 25 -2.59 -10.98 23.62
C ILE A 25 -3.93 -10.43 23.09
N GLU A 26 -4.74 -9.81 23.93
CA GLU A 26 -6.03 -9.23 23.55
C GLU A 26 -5.95 -7.73 23.24
N GLY A 27 -6.80 -7.29 22.31
CA GLY A 27 -6.96 -5.89 21.94
C GLY A 27 -5.79 -5.28 21.14
N PRO A 28 -5.93 -3.99 20.76
CA PRO A 28 -4.91 -3.30 19.98
C PRO A 28 -3.67 -3.00 20.82
N VAL A 29 -2.50 -3.31 20.28
CA VAL A 29 -1.19 -3.05 20.91
C VAL A 29 -0.29 -2.36 19.89
N PHE A 30 0.23 -1.20 20.25
CA PHE A 30 1.18 -0.44 19.44
C PHE A 30 2.55 -0.39 20.13
N VAL A 31 3.59 -0.86 19.44
CA VAL A 31 4.95 -0.94 19.97
C VAL A 31 5.85 0.06 19.26
N ILE A 32 6.29 1.09 20.00
CA ILE A 32 7.30 2.04 19.51
C ILE A 32 8.67 1.50 19.89
N ALA A 33 9.47 1.18 18.89
CA ALA A 33 10.78 0.57 19.07
C ALA A 33 11.81 1.16 18.10
N GLY A 34 13.01 1.44 18.60
CA GLY A 34 14.14 1.88 17.79
C GLY A 34 14.82 0.71 17.05
N PRO A 35 15.77 0.98 16.14
CA PRO A 35 16.60 -0.05 15.53
C PRO A 35 17.29 -0.94 16.58
N GLY A 36 17.37 -2.25 16.33
CA GLY A 36 18.08 -3.19 17.21
C GLY A 36 17.39 -3.52 18.56
N THR A 37 16.18 -3.01 18.82
CA THR A 37 15.46 -3.23 20.10
C THR A 37 14.70 -4.56 20.19
N GLY A 38 14.85 -5.44 19.20
CA GLY A 38 14.24 -6.77 19.19
C GLY A 38 12.77 -6.80 18.74
N LYS A 39 12.31 -5.87 17.90
CA LYS A 39 10.92 -5.85 17.35
C LYS A 39 10.45 -7.22 16.86
N THR A 40 11.23 -7.84 15.96
CA THR A 40 10.91 -9.15 15.40
C THR A 40 10.87 -10.24 16.48
N GLN A 41 11.74 -10.16 17.50
CA GLN A 41 11.68 -11.08 18.64
C GLN A 41 10.38 -10.92 19.43
N ILE A 42 9.93 -9.69 19.70
CA ILE A 42 8.67 -9.41 20.37
C ILE A 42 7.50 -9.99 19.58
N LEU A 43 7.43 -9.74 18.26
CA LEU A 43 6.35 -10.27 17.41
C LEU A 43 6.30 -11.80 17.41
N THR A 44 7.45 -12.46 17.21
CA THR A 44 7.50 -13.94 17.21
C THR A 44 7.15 -14.54 18.56
N LEU A 45 7.57 -13.92 19.67
CA LEU A 45 7.21 -14.38 21.01
C LEU A 45 5.73 -14.12 21.30
N ARG A 46 5.15 -13.01 20.82
CA ARG A 46 3.73 -12.73 20.97
C ARG A 46 2.88 -13.78 20.25
N ILE A 47 3.22 -14.12 19.00
CA ILE A 47 2.56 -15.20 18.24
C ILE A 47 2.66 -16.54 19.01
N ALA A 48 3.86 -16.89 19.48
CA ALA A 48 4.06 -18.11 20.26
C ALA A 48 3.24 -18.09 21.57
N ASN A 49 3.12 -16.94 22.23
CA ASN A 49 2.36 -16.78 23.46
C ASN A 49 0.85 -16.91 23.24
N ILE A 50 0.31 -16.33 22.15
CA ILE A 50 -1.09 -16.50 21.74
C ILE A 50 -1.42 -17.98 21.59
N LEU A 51 -0.61 -18.72 20.84
CA LEU A 51 -0.81 -20.17 20.63
C LEU A 51 -0.61 -21.01 21.89
N ARG A 52 0.13 -20.50 22.88
CA ARG A 52 0.36 -21.19 24.16
C ARG A 52 -0.79 -20.97 25.14
N LEU A 53 -1.38 -19.77 25.13
CA LEU A 53 -2.39 -19.34 26.11
C LEU A 53 -3.84 -19.55 25.64
N THR A 54 -4.03 -19.80 24.35
CA THR A 54 -5.36 -19.91 23.74
C THR A 54 -5.46 -21.17 22.88
N ASP A 55 -6.68 -21.62 22.60
CA ASP A 55 -6.96 -22.70 21.64
C ASP A 55 -7.00 -22.18 20.18
N THR A 56 -6.40 -21.01 19.92
CA THR A 56 -6.39 -20.39 18.58
C THR A 56 -5.63 -21.28 17.59
N PRO A 57 -6.23 -21.64 16.44
CA PRO A 57 -5.50 -22.33 15.39
C PRO A 57 -4.43 -21.41 14.80
N ALA A 58 -3.26 -21.95 14.47
CA ALA A 58 -2.13 -21.18 13.94
C ALA A 58 -2.48 -20.41 12.67
N GLU A 59 -3.35 -20.97 11.85
CA GLU A 59 -3.87 -20.39 10.62
C GLU A 59 -4.65 -19.09 10.86
N ALA A 60 -5.27 -18.93 12.04
CA ALA A 60 -6.02 -17.72 12.39
C ALA A 60 -5.12 -16.54 12.84
N ILE A 61 -3.79 -16.70 12.79
CA ILE A 61 -2.82 -15.65 13.06
C ILE A 61 -2.21 -15.18 11.74
N LEU A 62 -2.41 -13.89 11.42
CA LEU A 62 -1.81 -13.20 10.29
C LEU A 62 -0.68 -12.28 10.76
N ALA A 63 0.52 -12.45 10.22
CA ALA A 63 1.64 -11.55 10.39
C ALA A 63 2.07 -10.96 9.04
N LEU A 64 2.05 -9.63 8.95
CA LEU A 64 2.40 -8.87 7.76
C LEU A 64 3.78 -8.22 7.93
N THR A 65 4.60 -8.29 6.88
CA THR A 65 5.92 -7.64 6.80
C THR A 65 6.08 -6.87 5.48
N PHE A 66 7.17 -6.12 5.32
CA PHE A 66 7.46 -5.39 4.08
C PHE A 66 8.35 -6.16 3.10
N THR A 67 9.14 -7.11 3.61
CA THR A 67 10.15 -7.81 2.81
C THR A 67 10.02 -9.32 2.95
N GLU A 68 10.32 -10.03 1.87
CA GLU A 68 10.38 -11.49 1.85
C GLU A 68 11.48 -12.03 2.79
N SER A 69 12.56 -11.27 2.98
CA SER A 69 13.60 -11.61 3.95
C SER A 69 13.09 -11.55 5.40
N ALA A 70 12.22 -10.58 5.74
CA ALA A 70 11.55 -10.52 7.04
C ALA A 70 10.56 -11.68 7.23
N VAL A 71 9.81 -12.06 6.18
CA VAL A 71 8.94 -13.26 6.21
C VAL A 71 9.77 -14.50 6.54
N ALA A 72 10.86 -14.74 5.82
CA ALA A 72 11.73 -15.89 6.02
C ALA A 72 12.32 -15.91 7.44
N GLN A 73 12.85 -14.77 7.92
CA GLN A 73 13.39 -14.66 9.27
C GLN A 73 12.33 -14.92 10.36
N MET A 74 11.10 -14.43 10.17
CA MET A 74 10.02 -14.65 11.12
C MET A 74 9.62 -16.12 11.17
N ARG A 75 9.51 -16.78 10.01
CA ARG A 75 9.27 -18.23 9.90
C ARG A 75 10.34 -19.05 10.61
N ASP A 76 11.61 -18.77 10.36
CA ASP A 76 12.74 -19.48 11.00
C ASP A 76 12.74 -19.34 12.52
N ARG A 77 12.35 -18.16 13.03
CA ARG A 77 12.23 -17.91 14.47
C ARG A 77 11.06 -18.66 15.07
N LEU A 78 9.90 -18.62 14.44
CA LEU A 78 8.71 -19.33 14.92
C LEU A 78 8.90 -20.84 14.88
N ALA A 79 9.54 -21.40 13.85
CA ALA A 79 9.83 -22.83 13.77
C ALA A 79 10.62 -23.33 14.99
N LYS A 80 11.51 -22.50 15.55
CA LYS A 80 12.26 -22.81 16.78
C LYS A 80 11.40 -22.69 18.06
N LEU A 81 10.38 -21.83 18.05
CA LEU A 81 9.55 -21.56 19.23
C LEU A 81 8.33 -22.47 19.35
N ILE A 82 7.72 -22.84 18.23
CA ILE A 82 6.43 -23.55 18.18
C ILE A 82 6.45 -24.78 17.24
N GLY A 83 7.64 -25.16 16.76
CA GLY A 83 7.82 -26.36 15.93
C GLY A 83 7.00 -26.31 14.64
N SER A 84 6.36 -27.44 14.30
CA SER A 84 5.60 -27.60 13.04
C SER A 84 4.37 -26.69 12.94
N ALA A 85 3.87 -26.14 14.05
CA ALA A 85 2.77 -25.17 14.01
C ALA A 85 3.16 -23.89 13.27
N SER A 86 4.46 -23.54 13.22
CA SER A 86 4.93 -22.33 12.52
C SER A 86 4.62 -22.33 11.03
N ALA A 87 4.56 -23.51 10.40
CA ALA A 87 4.27 -23.64 8.97
C ALA A 87 2.83 -23.24 8.62
N ARG A 88 1.94 -23.20 9.62
CA ARG A 88 0.52 -22.88 9.45
C ARG A 88 0.18 -21.45 9.80
N VAL A 89 1.08 -20.74 10.49
CA VAL A 89 0.93 -19.29 10.72
C VAL A 89 0.98 -18.56 9.39
N ARG A 90 -0.01 -17.70 9.13
CA ARG A 90 -0.07 -16.89 7.91
C ARG A 90 0.93 -15.75 8.01
N ILE A 91 2.09 -15.90 7.38
CA ILE A 91 3.16 -14.88 7.37
C ILE A 91 3.42 -14.50 5.93
N TYR A 92 3.16 -13.23 5.61
CA TYR A 92 3.22 -12.69 4.26
C TYR A 92 3.79 -11.27 4.24
N THR A 93 4.30 -10.86 3.09
CA THR A 93 4.35 -9.42 2.79
C THR A 93 2.93 -8.90 2.54
N PHE A 94 2.69 -7.58 2.60
CA PHE A 94 1.37 -7.01 2.23
C PHE A 94 0.90 -7.48 0.85
N HIS A 95 1.79 -7.45 -0.14
CA HIS A 95 1.49 -7.92 -1.50
C HIS A 95 1.31 -9.43 -1.57
N GLY A 96 2.12 -10.20 -0.82
CA GLY A 96 1.91 -11.65 -0.71
C GLY A 96 0.55 -12.01 -0.10
N PHE A 97 0.06 -11.23 0.86
CA PHE A 97 -1.27 -11.39 1.42
C PHE A 97 -2.35 -11.03 0.40
N ALA A 98 -2.22 -9.91 -0.32
CA ALA A 98 -3.14 -9.53 -1.39
C ALA A 98 -3.19 -10.60 -2.49
N GLN A 99 -2.04 -11.13 -2.93
CA GLN A 99 -1.98 -12.24 -3.89
C GLN A 99 -2.69 -13.48 -3.37
N MET A 100 -2.47 -13.84 -2.09
CA MET A 100 -3.14 -14.97 -1.46
C MET A 100 -4.67 -14.80 -1.47
N LEU A 101 -5.18 -13.59 -1.23
CA LEU A 101 -6.62 -13.31 -1.33
C LEU A 101 -7.15 -13.54 -2.75
N VAL A 102 -6.42 -13.10 -3.78
CA VAL A 102 -6.78 -13.34 -5.19
C VAL A 102 -6.82 -14.83 -5.51
N GLU A 103 -5.82 -15.59 -5.05
CA GLU A 103 -5.73 -17.03 -5.31
C GLU A 103 -6.84 -17.83 -4.60
N GLN A 104 -7.22 -17.44 -3.39
CA GLN A 104 -8.25 -18.15 -2.60
C GLN A 104 -9.68 -17.73 -2.94
N HIS A 105 -9.89 -16.48 -3.36
CA HIS A 105 -11.21 -15.91 -3.58
C HIS A 105 -11.33 -15.29 -4.97
N PRO A 106 -11.08 -16.06 -6.05
CA PRO A 106 -11.01 -15.48 -7.38
C PRO A 106 -12.29 -14.68 -7.74
N ASP A 107 -13.48 -15.19 -7.45
CA ASP A 107 -14.71 -14.51 -7.88
C ASP A 107 -14.85 -13.04 -7.38
N ASN A 108 -14.13 -12.65 -6.33
CA ASN A 108 -14.06 -11.27 -5.81
C ASN A 108 -13.09 -10.34 -6.56
N PHE A 109 -12.23 -10.88 -7.45
CA PHE A 109 -11.13 -10.16 -8.12
C PHE A 109 -11.24 -10.20 -9.65
N ALA A 110 -12.41 -9.87 -10.19
CA ALA A 110 -12.70 -9.95 -11.62
C ALA A 110 -11.70 -9.18 -12.52
N ARG A 111 -11.06 -8.10 -12.03
CA ARG A 111 -10.05 -7.34 -12.78
C ARG A 111 -8.71 -8.08 -12.86
N ILE A 112 -8.32 -8.78 -11.80
CA ILE A 112 -6.99 -9.40 -11.67
C ILE A 112 -6.97 -10.81 -12.26
N ILE A 113 -8.09 -11.54 -12.23
CA ILE A 113 -8.09 -12.93 -12.67
C ILE A 113 -7.92 -13.08 -14.16
N GLY A 114 -7.02 -14.00 -14.52
CA GLY A 114 -6.60 -14.20 -15.90
C GLY A 114 -5.73 -13.06 -16.43
N SER A 115 -5.54 -11.97 -15.68
CA SER A 115 -4.61 -10.91 -15.99
C SER A 115 -3.20 -11.27 -15.51
N GLN A 116 -2.20 -10.58 -16.05
CA GLN A 116 -0.80 -10.80 -15.72
C GLN A 116 -0.15 -9.50 -15.28
N ILE A 117 0.83 -9.61 -14.37
CA ILE A 117 1.64 -8.45 -13.96
C ILE A 117 2.34 -7.88 -15.19
N ILE A 118 2.25 -6.58 -15.39
CA ILE A 118 2.97 -5.86 -16.45
C ILE A 118 4.47 -5.85 -16.15
N THR A 119 5.30 -6.12 -17.17
CA THR A 119 6.75 -5.99 -17.05
C THR A 119 7.18 -4.52 -17.12
N ASP A 120 8.36 -4.19 -16.60
CA ASP A 120 8.86 -2.81 -16.64
C ASP A 120 9.07 -2.29 -18.07
N VAL A 121 9.40 -3.18 -19.01
CA VAL A 121 9.53 -2.83 -20.43
C VAL A 121 8.17 -2.51 -21.04
N GLU A 122 7.17 -3.38 -20.85
CA GLU A 122 5.81 -3.14 -21.34
C GLU A 122 5.21 -1.86 -20.73
N ARG A 123 5.46 -1.62 -19.44
CA ARG A 123 5.03 -0.42 -18.73
C ARG A 123 5.65 0.83 -19.35
N ALA A 124 6.95 0.79 -19.62
CA ALA A 124 7.67 1.90 -20.23
C ALA A 124 7.17 2.20 -21.65
N GLU A 125 6.95 1.17 -22.45
CA GLU A 125 6.37 1.28 -23.79
C GLU A 125 4.96 1.86 -23.75
N MET A 126 4.11 1.37 -22.84
CA MET A 126 2.72 1.81 -22.67
C MET A 126 2.66 3.28 -22.25
N ILE A 127 3.36 3.68 -21.18
CA ILE A 127 3.35 5.07 -20.69
C ILE A 127 3.96 6.00 -21.76
N SER A 128 5.07 5.62 -22.40
CA SER A 128 5.67 6.43 -23.47
C SER A 128 4.75 6.59 -24.67
N GLY A 129 4.05 5.52 -25.05
CA GLY A 129 3.03 5.53 -26.11
C GLY A 129 1.87 6.47 -25.76
N ILE A 130 1.37 6.41 -24.52
CA ILE A 130 0.31 7.30 -24.04
C ILE A 130 0.78 8.76 -24.08
N ILE A 131 1.94 9.08 -23.49
CA ILE A 131 2.47 10.45 -23.50
C ILE A 131 2.57 10.98 -24.94
N SER A 132 3.01 10.15 -25.89
CA SER A 132 3.18 10.57 -27.28
C SER A 132 1.87 10.98 -27.98
N HIS A 133 0.74 10.35 -27.61
CA HIS A 133 -0.55 10.55 -28.28
C HIS A 133 -1.60 11.30 -27.44
N ALA A 134 -1.40 11.40 -26.13
CA ALA A 134 -2.32 12.07 -25.22
C ALA A 134 -2.41 13.57 -25.51
N THR A 135 -3.60 14.11 -25.27
CA THR A 135 -3.84 15.55 -25.35
C THR A 135 -3.41 16.19 -24.03
N VAL A 136 -2.10 16.43 -23.89
CA VAL A 136 -1.46 17.04 -22.72
C VAL A 136 -0.59 18.23 -23.13
N GLU A 137 -0.57 19.29 -22.32
CA GLU A 137 0.09 20.57 -22.64
C GLU A 137 1.41 20.77 -21.86
N TYR A 138 1.40 20.51 -20.56
CA TYR A 138 2.49 20.78 -19.61
C TYR A 138 3.39 19.58 -19.35
N LEU A 139 2.89 18.35 -19.54
CA LEU A 139 3.65 17.11 -19.35
C LEU A 139 4.28 16.56 -20.64
N ARG A 140 4.13 17.25 -21.78
CA ARG A 140 4.76 16.90 -23.06
C ARG A 140 5.38 18.12 -23.74
N PRO A 141 6.58 18.56 -23.32
CA PRO A 141 7.22 19.72 -23.93
C PRO A 141 7.70 19.39 -25.35
N PHE A 142 7.51 20.33 -26.27
CA PHE A 142 7.76 20.15 -27.71
C PHE A 142 9.16 19.59 -28.06
N GLY A 143 10.22 20.10 -27.41
CA GLY A 143 11.60 19.68 -27.70
C GLY A 143 12.02 18.35 -27.08
N ASN A 144 11.25 17.81 -26.14
CA ASN A 144 11.53 16.52 -25.51
C ASN A 144 10.21 15.92 -24.97
N PRO A 145 9.41 15.25 -25.82
CA PRO A 145 8.08 14.77 -25.45
C PRO A 145 8.06 13.84 -24.23
N LEU A 146 9.12 13.05 -24.02
CA LEU A 146 9.25 12.11 -22.90
C LEU A 146 10.00 12.68 -21.68
N HIS A 147 10.26 14.00 -21.65
CA HIS A 147 11.00 14.64 -20.56
C HIS A 147 10.45 14.32 -19.17
N TYR A 148 9.12 14.16 -19.03
CA TYR A 148 8.46 13.90 -17.76
C TYR A 148 8.15 12.41 -17.51
N TYR A 149 8.60 11.48 -18.37
CA TYR A 149 8.29 10.04 -18.25
C TYR A 149 8.50 9.52 -16.81
N SER A 150 9.71 9.64 -16.26
CA SER A 150 10.01 9.11 -14.92
C SER A 150 9.25 9.81 -13.80
N ALA A 151 8.90 11.09 -14.01
CA ALA A 151 8.09 11.84 -13.04
C ALA A 151 6.63 11.38 -13.06
N ILE A 152 6.09 11.07 -14.24
CA ILE A 152 4.74 10.53 -14.44
C ILE A 152 4.63 9.13 -13.86
N GLU A 153 5.54 8.23 -14.23
CA GLU A 153 5.59 6.85 -13.74
C GLU A 153 5.63 6.82 -12.20
N ARG A 154 6.55 7.57 -11.59
CA ARG A 154 6.64 7.68 -10.13
C ARG A 154 5.39 8.29 -9.51
N ALA A 155 4.79 9.29 -10.15
CA ALA A 155 3.58 9.92 -9.64
C ALA A 155 2.40 8.95 -9.67
N ILE A 156 2.21 8.17 -10.75
CA ILE A 156 1.17 7.14 -10.83
C ILE A 156 1.36 6.10 -9.73
N SER A 157 2.57 5.53 -9.58
CA SER A 157 2.84 4.56 -8.51
C SER A 157 2.58 5.15 -7.12
N THR A 158 3.01 6.40 -6.88
CA THR A 158 2.76 7.08 -5.61
C THR A 158 1.26 7.27 -5.37
N LEU A 159 0.49 7.68 -6.39
CA LEU A 159 -0.95 7.83 -6.29
C LEU A 159 -1.62 6.50 -5.92
N LYS A 160 -1.25 5.40 -6.59
CA LYS A 160 -1.80 4.08 -6.29
C LYS A 160 -1.46 3.62 -4.87
N ARG A 161 -0.21 3.77 -4.44
CA ARG A 161 0.22 3.47 -3.06
C ARG A 161 -0.51 4.31 -2.01
N GLU A 162 -0.92 5.52 -2.34
CA GLU A 162 -1.72 6.35 -1.44
C GLU A 162 -3.24 6.09 -1.55
N GLY A 163 -3.66 5.03 -2.24
CA GLY A 163 -5.07 4.70 -2.41
C GLY A 163 -5.82 5.65 -3.37
N ILE A 164 -5.10 6.42 -4.20
CA ILE A 164 -5.67 7.45 -5.06
C ILE A 164 -5.92 6.86 -6.45
N THR A 165 -7.15 6.43 -6.68
CA THR A 165 -7.64 6.02 -8.01
C THR A 165 -7.83 7.22 -8.94
N VAL A 166 -8.04 6.95 -10.23
CA VAL A 166 -8.36 7.97 -11.24
C VAL A 166 -9.56 8.82 -10.81
N ASP A 167 -10.62 8.21 -10.29
CA ASP A 167 -11.82 8.92 -9.83
C ASP A 167 -11.54 9.83 -8.63
N ILE A 168 -10.73 9.37 -7.67
CA ILE A 168 -10.35 10.16 -6.50
C ILE A 168 -9.48 11.34 -6.94
N LEU A 169 -8.51 11.11 -7.84
CA LEU A 169 -7.67 12.18 -8.37
C LEU A 169 -8.50 13.24 -9.10
N ALA A 170 -9.45 12.83 -9.94
CA ALA A 170 -10.35 13.73 -10.64
C ALA A 170 -11.14 14.63 -9.68
N LYS A 171 -11.73 14.05 -8.63
CA LYS A 171 -12.44 14.80 -7.58
C LYS A 171 -11.53 15.79 -6.85
N ARG A 172 -10.30 15.37 -6.50
CA ARG A 172 -9.31 16.24 -5.82
C ARG A 172 -8.87 17.41 -6.70
N ILE A 173 -8.72 17.21 -8.01
CA ILE A 173 -8.37 18.27 -8.96
C ILE A 173 -9.48 19.31 -9.01
N ILE A 174 -10.75 18.90 -9.13
CA ILE A 174 -11.91 19.80 -9.13
C ILE A 174 -11.91 20.66 -7.87
N GLN A 175 -11.80 20.04 -6.68
CA GLN A 175 -11.75 20.78 -5.42
C GLN A 175 -10.57 21.77 -5.38
N THR A 176 -9.39 21.33 -5.82
CA THR A 176 -8.19 22.19 -5.84
C THR A 176 -8.37 23.41 -6.75
N GLU A 177 -9.12 23.27 -7.84
CA GLU A 177 -9.41 24.35 -8.78
C GLU A 177 -10.43 25.33 -8.25
N GLU A 178 -11.49 24.83 -7.62
CA GLU A 178 -12.46 25.66 -6.91
C GLU A 178 -11.78 26.48 -5.82
N ASP A 179 -10.95 25.84 -5.01
CA ASP A 179 -10.16 26.49 -3.96
C ASP A 179 -9.21 27.55 -4.55
N PHE A 180 -8.58 27.25 -5.69
CA PHE A 180 -7.67 28.17 -6.37
C PHE A 180 -8.39 29.42 -6.91
N VAL A 181 -9.58 29.23 -7.48
CA VAL A 181 -10.42 30.34 -7.99
C VAL A 181 -10.97 31.18 -6.83
N ALA A 182 -11.24 30.56 -5.67
CA ALA A 182 -11.77 31.23 -4.49
C ALA A 182 -10.74 32.10 -3.74
N ILE A 183 -9.46 32.10 -4.13
CA ILE A 183 -8.41 32.89 -3.48
C ILE A 183 -8.69 34.40 -3.66
N PRO A 184 -9.02 35.15 -2.60
CA PRO A 184 -9.49 36.54 -2.72
C PRO A 184 -8.45 37.50 -3.30
N ASP A 185 -7.16 37.19 -3.14
CA ASP A 185 -6.03 38.03 -3.55
C ASP A 185 -5.32 37.50 -4.80
N ALA A 186 -5.92 36.54 -5.52
CA ALA A 186 -5.29 35.90 -6.68
C ALA A 186 -5.07 36.87 -7.84
N ILE A 187 -5.99 37.80 -8.04
CA ILE A 187 -6.01 38.71 -9.18
C ILE A 187 -5.60 40.11 -8.72
N HIS A 188 -4.82 40.80 -9.54
CA HIS A 188 -4.54 42.22 -9.33
C HIS A 188 -5.85 43.03 -9.44
N THR A 189 -6.21 43.72 -8.37
CA THR A 189 -7.43 44.56 -8.30
C THR A 189 -7.17 46.03 -8.64
N SER A 190 -5.91 46.46 -8.70
CA SER A 190 -5.51 47.84 -9.03
C SER A 190 -4.17 47.90 -9.78
N GLY A 191 -3.94 49.00 -10.51
CA GLY A 191 -2.68 49.29 -11.21
C GLY A 191 -2.54 48.72 -12.64
N LYS A 192 -1.31 48.66 -13.15
CA LYS A 192 -0.98 48.24 -14.54
C LYS A 192 -1.43 46.81 -14.90
N TYR A 193 -1.59 45.96 -13.89
CA TYR A 193 -1.85 44.52 -14.08
C TYR A 193 -3.27 44.09 -13.71
N VAL A 194 -4.21 45.04 -13.55
CA VAL A 194 -5.61 44.73 -13.20
C VAL A 194 -6.17 43.60 -14.06
N GLY A 195 -6.81 42.63 -13.40
CA GLY A 195 -7.39 41.44 -14.06
C GLY A 195 -6.40 40.31 -14.36
N LYS A 196 -5.09 40.51 -14.14
CA LYS A 196 -4.09 39.44 -14.29
C LYS A 196 -3.85 38.69 -12.97
N LEU A 197 -3.50 37.41 -13.08
CA LEU A 197 -3.07 36.58 -11.96
C LEU A 197 -1.77 37.14 -11.38
N LYS A 198 -1.67 37.22 -10.04
CA LYS A 198 -0.43 37.61 -9.38
C LYS A 198 0.62 36.52 -9.57
N GLY A 199 1.86 36.93 -9.87
CA GLY A 199 2.98 36.00 -10.14
C GLY A 199 3.22 34.94 -9.07
N LYS A 200 2.90 35.22 -7.79
CA LYS A 200 3.00 34.25 -6.69
C LYS A 200 2.12 33.00 -6.89
N TYR A 201 1.06 33.10 -7.68
CA TYR A 201 0.11 32.01 -7.97
C TYR A 201 0.37 31.29 -9.30
N GLU A 202 1.24 31.81 -10.16
CA GLU A 202 1.55 31.18 -11.47
C GLU A 202 2.12 29.78 -11.30
N LYS A 203 2.99 29.58 -10.29
CA LYS A 203 3.55 28.26 -9.98
C LYS A 203 2.45 27.26 -9.58
N GLN A 204 1.49 27.70 -8.77
CA GLN A 204 0.37 26.87 -8.32
C GLN A 204 -0.56 26.54 -9.48
N LYS A 205 -0.93 27.53 -10.32
CA LYS A 205 -1.72 27.32 -11.54
C LYS A 205 -1.07 26.30 -12.48
N LYS A 206 0.24 26.43 -12.69
CA LYS A 206 1.01 25.49 -13.52
C LYS A 206 1.03 24.08 -12.91
N GLN A 207 1.10 23.96 -11.59
CA GLN A 207 1.04 22.67 -10.92
C GLN A 207 -0.33 22.01 -11.08
N ILE A 208 -1.42 22.76 -10.92
CA ILE A 208 -2.79 22.26 -11.16
C ILE A 208 -2.93 21.76 -12.60
N ALA A 209 -2.45 22.54 -13.58
CA ALA A 209 -2.48 22.12 -14.98
C ALA A 209 -1.65 20.85 -15.26
N LYS A 210 -0.47 20.72 -14.64
CA LYS A 210 0.32 19.48 -14.70
C LYS A 210 -0.42 18.29 -14.08
N THR A 211 -1.13 18.49 -12.98
CA THR A 211 -1.91 17.43 -12.34
C THR A 211 -3.11 17.03 -13.20
N ARG A 212 -3.73 17.95 -13.94
CA ARG A 212 -4.74 17.62 -14.97
C ARG A 212 -4.16 16.77 -16.09
N ASP A 213 -3.01 17.13 -16.63
CA ASP A 213 -2.34 16.30 -17.63
C ASP A 213 -2.00 14.90 -17.08
N LEU A 214 -1.57 14.83 -15.81
CA LEU A 214 -1.29 13.56 -15.15
C LEU A 214 -2.56 12.70 -15.05
N LEU A 215 -3.72 13.29 -14.73
CA LEU A 215 -4.99 12.58 -14.74
C LEU A 215 -5.26 11.95 -16.12
N VAL A 216 -5.07 12.71 -17.21
CA VAL A 216 -5.26 12.18 -18.59
C VAL A 216 -4.37 10.97 -18.84
N VAL A 217 -3.08 11.06 -18.47
CA VAL A 217 -2.13 9.95 -18.67
C VAL A 217 -2.47 8.76 -17.76
N TYR A 218 -2.83 9.01 -16.50
CA TYR A 218 -3.19 7.96 -15.55
C TYR A 218 -4.46 7.22 -15.98
N THR A 219 -5.50 7.93 -16.39
CA THR A 219 -6.72 7.32 -16.95
C THR A 219 -6.40 6.42 -18.14
N ALA A 220 -5.64 6.92 -19.11
CA ALA A 220 -5.28 6.15 -20.30
C ALA A 220 -4.39 4.94 -19.96
N TYR A 221 -3.56 5.03 -18.92
CA TYR A 221 -2.74 3.93 -18.44
C TYR A 221 -3.58 2.83 -17.80
N GLU A 222 -4.52 3.16 -16.91
CA GLU A 222 -5.44 2.19 -16.31
C GLU A 222 -6.33 1.49 -17.36
N GLU A 223 -6.83 2.25 -18.33
CA GLU A 223 -7.59 1.71 -19.45
C GLU A 223 -6.75 0.76 -20.33
N ALA A 224 -5.50 1.13 -20.61
CA ALA A 224 -4.58 0.30 -21.37
C ALA A 224 -4.23 -0.99 -20.62
N LEU A 225 -3.95 -0.92 -19.32
CA LEU A 225 -3.73 -2.09 -18.48
C LEU A 225 -4.92 -3.06 -18.57
N SER A 226 -6.13 -2.57 -18.32
CA SER A 226 -7.35 -3.37 -18.38
C SER A 226 -7.57 -3.99 -19.76
N LYS A 227 -7.41 -3.21 -20.83
CA LYS A 227 -7.59 -3.68 -22.22
C LYS A 227 -6.61 -4.79 -22.61
N HIS A 228 -5.40 -4.77 -22.07
CA HIS A 228 -4.36 -5.75 -22.35
C HIS A 228 -4.31 -6.90 -21.33
N SER A 229 -5.32 -7.02 -20.46
CA SER A 229 -5.34 -8.00 -19.35
C SER A 229 -4.06 -7.94 -18.52
N ARG A 230 -3.62 -6.71 -18.23
CA ARG A 230 -2.46 -6.40 -17.41
C ARG A 230 -2.91 -5.69 -16.14
N TYR A 231 -2.10 -5.84 -15.10
CA TYR A 231 -2.16 -5.03 -13.88
C TYR A 231 -0.73 -4.79 -13.40
N ASP A 232 -0.49 -3.75 -12.60
CA ASP A 232 0.80 -3.58 -11.93
C ASP A 232 0.76 -3.98 -10.45
N PHE A 233 1.93 -3.93 -9.83
CA PHE A 233 2.08 -4.37 -8.44
C PHE A 233 1.25 -3.54 -7.47
N ASP A 234 1.07 -2.24 -7.74
CA ASP A 234 0.27 -1.35 -6.91
C ASP A 234 -1.24 -1.60 -7.11
N ASP A 235 -1.67 -2.02 -8.32
CA ASP A 235 -3.07 -2.43 -8.57
C ASP A 235 -3.52 -3.59 -7.69
N LEU A 236 -2.63 -4.55 -7.42
CA LEU A 236 -2.98 -5.70 -6.58
C LEU A 236 -3.44 -5.26 -5.19
N MET A 237 -2.77 -4.26 -4.61
CA MET A 237 -3.15 -3.70 -3.31
C MET A 237 -4.47 -2.95 -3.40
N LEU A 238 -4.64 -2.11 -4.44
CA LEU A 238 -5.89 -1.36 -4.64
C LEU A 238 -7.10 -2.28 -4.81
N GLU A 239 -6.95 -3.36 -5.58
CA GLU A 239 -8.03 -4.33 -5.79
C GLU A 239 -8.33 -5.12 -4.51
N ALA A 240 -7.33 -5.45 -3.69
CA ALA A 240 -7.56 -6.04 -2.37
C ALA A 240 -8.33 -5.11 -1.42
N VAL A 241 -7.93 -3.83 -1.34
CA VAL A 241 -8.63 -2.82 -0.55
C VAL A 241 -10.06 -2.66 -1.05
N LYS A 242 -10.25 -2.57 -2.36
CA LYS A 242 -11.57 -2.42 -2.99
C LYS A 242 -12.45 -3.63 -2.70
N ALA A 243 -11.97 -4.86 -2.94
CA ALA A 243 -12.73 -6.08 -2.69
C ALA A 243 -13.17 -6.19 -1.23
N LEU A 244 -12.27 -5.90 -0.28
CA LEU A 244 -12.60 -5.91 1.15
C LEU A 244 -13.53 -4.75 1.55
N SER A 245 -13.47 -3.60 0.88
CA SER A 245 -14.30 -2.44 1.23
C SER A 245 -15.72 -2.54 0.66
N ASP A 246 -15.83 -2.99 -0.59
CA ASP A 246 -17.07 -2.99 -1.36
C ASP A 246 -17.94 -4.23 -1.09
N ASP A 247 -17.34 -5.35 -0.67
CA ASP A 247 -18.04 -6.61 -0.36
C ASP A 247 -17.99 -6.95 1.14
N ASP A 248 -19.08 -6.63 1.83
CA ASP A 248 -19.27 -6.89 3.26
C ASP A 248 -19.25 -8.39 3.62
N ALA A 249 -19.65 -9.28 2.70
CA ALA A 249 -19.65 -10.71 2.95
C ALA A 249 -18.22 -11.26 2.87
N PHE A 250 -17.49 -10.89 1.81
CA PHE A 250 -16.08 -11.24 1.66
C PHE A 250 -15.22 -10.70 2.79
N ARG A 251 -15.42 -9.44 3.19
CA ARG A 251 -14.70 -8.86 4.34
C ARG A 251 -14.92 -9.65 5.62
N ARG A 252 -16.16 -10.06 5.89
CA ARG A 252 -16.50 -10.87 7.07
C ARG A 252 -15.86 -12.24 7.01
N GLU A 253 -15.91 -12.92 5.87
CA GLU A 253 -15.26 -14.21 5.67
C GLU A 253 -13.75 -14.14 5.99
N VAL A 254 -13.06 -13.13 5.46
CA VAL A 254 -11.63 -12.92 5.74
C VAL A 254 -11.39 -12.65 7.23
N GLN A 255 -12.19 -11.76 7.85
CA GLN A 255 -12.09 -11.43 9.28
C GLN A 255 -12.39 -12.63 10.19
N GLU A 256 -13.36 -13.47 9.85
CA GLU A 256 -13.70 -14.70 10.57
C GLU A 256 -12.60 -15.75 10.45
N SER A 257 -11.76 -15.67 9.43
CA SER A 257 -10.61 -16.56 9.28
C SER A 257 -9.36 -16.07 10.02
N VAL A 258 -9.30 -14.81 10.48
CA VAL A 258 -8.12 -14.18 11.09
C VAL A 258 -8.48 -13.51 12.41
N PHE A 259 -8.05 -14.10 13.53
CA PHE A 259 -8.33 -13.58 14.88
C PHE A 259 -7.28 -12.59 15.36
N TYR A 260 -6.03 -12.79 14.95
CA TYR A 260 -4.90 -11.93 15.34
C TYR A 260 -4.20 -11.40 14.10
N VAL A 261 -4.05 -10.09 14.03
CA VAL A 261 -3.27 -9.40 12.99
C VAL A 261 -2.06 -8.73 13.63
N LEU A 262 -0.88 -9.03 13.11
CA LEU A 262 0.37 -8.42 13.50
C LEU A 262 1.02 -7.79 12.27
N ALA A 263 1.61 -6.61 12.43
CA ALA A 263 2.37 -5.95 11.37
C ALA A 263 3.76 -5.59 11.91
N ASP A 264 4.81 -6.00 11.20
CA ASP A 264 6.17 -5.49 11.41
C ASP A 264 6.39 -4.25 10.53
N GLU A 265 7.33 -3.40 10.94
CA GLU A 265 7.77 -2.23 10.17
C GLU A 265 6.63 -1.28 9.73
N HIS A 266 5.57 -1.13 10.53
CA HIS A 266 4.41 -0.29 10.19
C HIS A 266 4.76 1.16 9.78
N GLN A 267 5.92 1.68 10.18
CA GLN A 267 6.40 2.98 9.71
C GLN A 267 6.63 3.09 8.19
N ASP A 268 6.75 1.95 7.50
CA ASP A 268 6.97 1.87 6.05
C ASP A 268 5.66 1.67 5.26
N ALA A 269 4.52 1.57 5.96
CA ALA A 269 3.19 1.44 5.36
C ALA A 269 2.78 2.72 4.64
N ASN A 270 2.09 2.55 3.51
CA ASN A 270 1.40 3.63 2.80
C ASN A 270 -0.12 3.54 3.04
N ALA A 271 -0.89 4.53 2.58
CA ALA A 271 -2.32 4.58 2.89
C ALA A 271 -3.14 3.41 2.30
N ALA A 272 -2.66 2.73 1.26
CA ALA A 272 -3.32 1.54 0.72
C ALA A 272 -3.03 0.24 1.50
N GLN A 273 -2.00 0.24 2.36
CA GLN A 273 -1.58 -0.90 3.18
C GLN A 273 -2.15 -0.82 4.60
#